data_AF-A0A6J8CM44-F1
#
_entry.id   AF-A0A6J8CM44-F1
#
_cell.length_a   1.000
_cell.length_b   1.000
_cell.length_c   1.000
_cell.angle_alpha   90.00
_cell.angle_beta   90.00
_cell.angle_gamma   90.00
#
_symmetry.space_group_name_H-M   'P 1'
#
loop_
_entity.id
_entity.type
_entity.pdbx_description
1 polymer ?
#
loop_
_entity_poly.entity_id
_entity_poly.type
_entity_poly.pdbx_seq_one_letter_code
_entity_poly.pdbx_strand_id
1 'polypeptide(L)'
;MAYEFSCQECYKLQPQKSVVIEMKDRKTKHTSPSFELQLNDSILPNSDKAVHVGIQRSKTGKETIENNVYNNITKARRTAYSLMSEGFHGNNGLDPITYIHILKTYNILTLTYRLEIIVPDKTNLEEIVKFHKRIIKQILYLPQSTPDVVQYVISRLIPIDRSILEYWHLYTIYFY
;
A
#
# COMPACT_ATOMS: atom_id res chain seq x y z
N MET A 1 -11.79 16.85 -18.69
CA MET A 1 -12.04 15.40 -18.49
C MET A 1 -12.69 15.06 -17.14
N ALA A 2 -12.03 15.21 -15.98
CA ALA A 2 -12.65 14.84 -14.68
C ALA A 2 -13.85 15.71 -14.27
N TYR A 3 -13.76 17.03 -14.49
CA TYR A 3 -14.87 17.97 -14.25
C TYR A 3 -16.07 17.67 -15.15
N GLU A 4 -15.84 17.48 -16.44
CA GLU A 4 -16.90 17.17 -17.42
C GLU A 4 -17.61 15.86 -17.08
N PHE A 5 -16.86 14.81 -16.68
CA PHE A 5 -17.44 13.55 -16.22
C PHE A 5 -18.31 13.76 -14.97
N SER A 6 -17.86 14.58 -14.02
CA SER A 6 -18.67 14.89 -12.83
C SER A 6 -19.98 15.59 -13.19
N CYS A 7 -19.98 16.47 -14.20
CA CYS A 7 -21.19 17.12 -14.69
C CYS A 7 -22.14 16.14 -15.37
N GLN A 8 -21.61 15.22 -16.20
CA GLN A 8 -22.40 14.19 -16.87
C GLN A 8 -23.11 13.26 -15.87
N GLU A 9 -22.38 12.83 -14.84
CA GLU A 9 -22.90 11.93 -13.80
C GLU A 9 -23.59 12.69 -12.65
N CYS A 10 -23.81 14.00 -12.78
CA CYS A 10 -24.46 14.84 -11.77
C CYS A 10 -23.77 14.83 -10.39
N TYR A 11 -22.46 14.54 -10.33
CA TYR A 11 -21.66 14.67 -9.12
C TYR A 11 -21.27 16.12 -8.87
N LYS A 12 -21.53 16.61 -7.65
CA LYS A 12 -21.05 17.93 -7.20
C LYS A 12 -19.65 17.79 -6.62
N LEU A 13 -18.64 18.26 -7.36
CA LEU A 13 -17.28 18.37 -6.84
C LEU A 13 -17.24 19.44 -5.73
N GLN A 14 -16.51 19.13 -4.65
CA GLN A 14 -16.36 20.02 -3.49
C GLN A 14 -14.98 20.67 -3.54
N PRO A 15 -14.87 21.97 -3.88
CA PRO A 15 -13.57 22.63 -3.96
C PRO A 15 -12.80 22.63 -2.63
N GLN A 16 -13.51 22.72 -1.51
CA GLN A 16 -12.94 22.68 -0.16
C GLN A 16 -12.18 21.38 0.17
N LYS A 17 -12.49 20.28 -0.54
CA LYS A 17 -11.81 18.98 -0.36
C LYS A 17 -10.87 18.64 -1.52
N SER A 18 -10.82 19.49 -2.53
CA SER A 18 -10.03 19.29 -3.74
C SER A 18 -8.73 20.06 -3.59
N VAL A 19 -7.63 19.44 -4.02
CA VAL A 19 -6.31 20.03 -3.96
C VAL A 19 -5.56 19.73 -5.25
N VAL A 20 -4.64 20.61 -5.60
CA VAL A 20 -3.78 20.45 -6.77
C VAL A 20 -2.42 19.96 -6.31
N ILE A 21 -1.94 18.90 -6.93
CA ILE A 21 -0.56 18.44 -6.75
C ILE A 21 0.15 18.61 -8.08
N GLU A 22 1.16 19.47 -8.09
CA GLU A 22 2.08 19.59 -9.22
C GLU A 22 3.00 18.37 -9.26
N MET A 23 2.73 17.45 -10.18
CA MET A 23 3.58 16.28 -10.39
C MET A 23 4.80 16.68 -11.21
N LYS A 24 6.00 16.44 -10.67
CA LYS A 24 7.24 16.64 -11.42
C LYS A 24 7.37 15.54 -12.46
N ASP A 25 7.25 15.90 -13.73
CA ASP A 25 7.46 14.95 -14.81
C ASP A 25 8.95 14.65 -14.99
N ARG A 26 9.30 13.40 -15.33
CA ARG A 26 10.71 12.97 -15.44
C ARG A 26 11.41 13.56 -16.67
N LYS A 27 10.66 14.03 -17.68
CA LYS A 27 11.18 14.42 -18.99
C LYS A 27 11.20 15.93 -19.24
N THR A 28 10.40 16.71 -18.53
CA THR A 28 10.27 18.15 -18.72
C THR A 28 10.98 18.90 -17.60
N LYS A 29 12.15 19.48 -17.92
CA LYS A 29 12.82 20.51 -17.09
C LYS A 29 12.11 21.86 -17.13
N HIS A 30 10.95 21.95 -17.78
CA HIS A 30 10.14 23.16 -17.74
C HIS A 30 9.46 23.24 -16.39
N THR A 31 9.92 24.19 -15.57
CA THR A 31 9.11 24.80 -14.52
C THR A 31 7.88 25.39 -15.21
N SER A 32 6.80 24.63 -15.28
CA SER A 32 5.52 25.18 -15.67
C SER A 32 5.23 26.35 -14.72
N PRO A 33 4.78 27.52 -15.21
CA PRO A 33 4.28 28.55 -14.32
C PRO A 33 3.16 27.93 -13.48
N SER A 34 3.14 28.21 -12.18
CA SER A 34 2.08 27.76 -11.28
C SER A 34 0.74 28.27 -11.85
N PHE A 35 -0.02 27.37 -12.46
CA PHE A 35 -1.32 27.73 -13.01
C PHE A 35 -2.33 27.57 -11.88
N GLU A 36 -3.01 28.67 -11.55
CA GLU A 36 -4.11 28.63 -10.59
C GLU A 36 -5.27 27.86 -11.21
N LEU A 37 -5.48 26.62 -10.77
CA LEU A 37 -6.66 25.86 -11.16
C LEU A 37 -7.87 26.37 -10.38
N GLN A 38 -8.87 26.81 -11.12
CA GLN A 38 -10.17 27.17 -10.59
C GLN A 38 -11.15 26.02 -10.77
N LEU A 39 -11.93 25.77 -9.72
CA LEU A 39 -13.07 24.86 -9.76
C LEU A 39 -14.30 25.64 -9.32
N ASN A 40 -15.27 25.77 -10.22
CA ASN A 40 -16.36 26.75 -10.13
C ASN A 40 -15.76 28.17 -9.98
N ASP A 41 -16.03 28.86 -8.87
CA ASP A 41 -15.53 30.21 -8.57
C ASP A 41 -14.44 30.23 -7.47
N SER A 42 -13.82 29.08 -7.20
CA SER A 42 -12.82 28.95 -6.13
C SER A 42 -11.49 28.44 -6.65
N ILE A 43 -10.40 29.09 -6.22
CA ILE A 43 -9.04 28.69 -6.52
C ILE A 43 -8.70 27.48 -5.64
N LEU A 44 -8.25 26.40 -6.27
CA LEU A 44 -7.85 25.20 -5.54
C LEU A 44 -6.48 25.41 -4.89
N PRO A 45 -6.31 25.04 -3.61
CA PRO A 45 -5.02 25.16 -2.96
C PRO A 45 -4.03 24.15 -3.54
N ASN A 46 -2.81 24.64 -3.79
CA ASN A 46 -1.67 23.79 -4.11
C ASN A 46 -1.20 23.08 -2.84
N SER A 47 -1.05 21.76 -2.92
CA SER A 47 -0.55 20.92 -1.84
C SER A 47 0.57 20.01 -2.33
N ASP A 48 1.53 19.76 -1.46
CA ASP A 48 2.63 18.83 -1.72
C ASP A 48 2.18 17.37 -1.64
N LYS A 49 1.13 17.12 -0.86
CA LYS A 49 0.59 15.79 -0.58
C LYS A 49 -0.93 15.81 -0.52
N ALA A 50 -1.57 14.77 -1.03
CA ALA A 50 -3.00 14.55 -0.86
C ALA A 50 -3.34 13.07 -0.83
N VAL A 51 -4.40 12.73 -0.12
CA VAL A 51 -4.92 11.37 -0.11
C VAL A 51 -5.98 11.24 -1.19
N HIS A 52 -5.78 10.31 -2.13
CA HIS A 52 -6.73 9.99 -3.18
C HIS A 52 -6.99 8.48 -3.17
N VAL A 53 -8.23 8.06 -2.91
CA VAL A 53 -8.63 6.63 -2.83
C VAL A 53 -7.76 5.86 -1.81
N GLY A 54 -7.43 6.51 -0.69
CA GLY A 54 -6.59 5.93 0.36
C GLY A 54 -5.10 5.83 0.03
N ILE A 55 -4.68 6.34 -1.12
CA ILE A 55 -3.28 6.47 -1.52
C ILE A 55 -2.80 7.89 -1.22
N GLN A 56 -1.72 8.01 -0.45
CA GLN A 56 -1.08 9.31 -0.23
C GLN A 56 -0.19 9.64 -1.44
N ARG A 57 -0.69 10.51 -2.33
CA ARG A 57 0.03 11.01 -3.50
C ARG A 57 0.94 12.17 -3.08
N SER A 58 2.15 12.18 -3.63
CA SER A 58 3.14 13.26 -3.47
C SER A 58 3.54 13.82 -4.83
N LYS A 59 4.30 14.92 -4.85
CA LYS A 59 4.89 15.53 -6.06
C LYS A 59 5.69 14.56 -6.93
N THR A 60 6.26 13.50 -6.34
CA THR A 60 7.00 12.47 -7.07
C THR A 60 6.41 11.08 -6.85
N GLY A 61 6.49 10.24 -7.90
CA GLY A 61 6.05 8.84 -7.82
C GLY A 61 6.87 8.02 -6.82
N LYS A 62 8.18 8.29 -6.69
CA LYS A 62 9.04 7.60 -5.73
C LYS A 62 8.60 7.85 -4.29
N GLU A 63 8.40 9.12 -3.93
CA GLU A 63 7.96 9.48 -2.58
C GLU A 63 6.54 8.95 -2.27
N THR A 64 5.67 8.91 -3.30
CA THR A 64 4.37 8.26 -3.20
C THR A 64 4.53 6.78 -2.82
N ILE A 65 5.38 6.02 -3.52
CA ILE A 65 5.63 4.60 -3.23
C ILE A 65 6.15 4.42 -1.80
N GLU A 66 7.23 5.12 -1.44
CA GLU A 66 7.89 4.99 -0.13
C GLU A 66 6.94 5.29 1.03
N ASN A 67 6.17 6.38 0.94
CA ASN A 67 5.21 6.75 1.98
C ASN A 67 4.10 5.69 2.16
N ASN A 68 3.56 5.16 1.06
CA ASN A 68 2.47 4.17 1.15
C ASN A 68 2.98 2.82 1.67
N VAL A 69 4.17 2.37 1.25
CA VAL A 69 4.78 1.14 1.77
C VAL A 69 5.06 1.25 3.27
N TYR A 70 5.66 2.36 3.71
CA TYR A 70 5.89 2.63 5.13
C TYR A 70 4.58 2.64 5.94
N ASN A 71 3.55 3.32 5.43
CA ASN A 71 2.24 3.39 6.06
C ASN A 71 1.59 2.01 6.16
N ASN A 72 1.67 1.19 5.12
CA ASN A 72 1.12 -0.17 5.11
C ASN A 72 1.82 -1.07 6.11
N ILE A 73 3.15 -1.06 6.17
CA ILE A 73 3.92 -1.81 7.19
C ILE A 73 3.52 -1.37 8.61
N THR A 74 3.36 -0.06 8.83
CA THR A 74 2.96 0.49 10.13
C THR A 74 1.55 0.04 10.51
N LYS A 75 0.59 0.11 9.58
CA LYS A 75 -0.79 -0.36 9.79
C LYS A 75 -0.84 -1.87 10.04
N ALA A 76 -0.11 -2.66 9.25
CA ALA A 76 -0.03 -4.10 9.43
C ALA A 76 0.56 -4.45 10.81
N ARG A 77 1.62 -3.76 11.25
CA ARG A 77 2.19 -3.94 12.59
C ARG A 77 1.16 -3.66 13.69
N ARG A 78 0.42 -2.55 13.58
CA ARG A 78 -0.66 -2.22 14.54
C ARG A 78 -1.79 -3.24 14.50
N THR A 79 -2.10 -3.78 13.33
CA THR A 79 -3.08 -4.85 13.14
C THR A 79 -2.62 -6.12 13.86
N ALA A 80 -1.37 -6.53 13.67
CA ALA A 80 -0.79 -7.65 14.41
C ALA A 80 -0.86 -7.45 15.93
N TYR A 81 -0.53 -6.26 16.44
CA TYR A 81 -0.65 -5.97 17.88
C TYR A 81 -2.10 -5.99 18.38
N SER A 82 -3.05 -5.51 17.57
CA SER A 82 -4.47 -5.54 17.94
C SER A 82 -5.01 -6.97 18.01
N LEU A 83 -4.44 -7.89 17.22
CA LEU A 83 -4.81 -9.31 17.21
C LEU A 83 -4.13 -10.11 18.33
N MET A 84 -3.17 -9.54 19.06
CA MET A 84 -2.49 -10.26 20.15
C MET A 84 -3.46 -10.65 21.28
N SER A 85 -4.51 -9.86 21.54
CA SER A 85 -5.54 -10.20 22.53
C SER A 85 -6.34 -11.45 22.14
N GLU A 86 -6.48 -11.70 20.84
CA GLU A 86 -7.11 -12.90 20.28
C GLU A 86 -6.15 -14.10 20.23
N GLY A 87 -4.99 -13.99 20.90
CA GLY A 87 -3.99 -15.04 20.94
C GLY A 87 -3.03 -15.04 19.76
N PHE A 88 -2.91 -13.97 18.96
CA PHE A 88 -1.95 -13.84 17.84
C PHE A 88 -0.49 -13.66 18.31
N HIS A 89 0.03 -14.60 19.11
CA HIS A 89 1.38 -14.57 19.70
C HIS A 89 1.98 -15.98 19.85
N GLY A 90 3.23 -16.21 19.46
CA GLY A 90 3.85 -17.55 19.35
C GLY A 90 3.55 -18.58 20.45
N ASN A 91 4.38 -18.64 21.50
CA ASN A 91 4.52 -19.83 22.37
C ASN A 91 3.32 -20.19 23.29
N ASN A 92 2.21 -19.46 23.23
CA ASN A 92 1.03 -19.68 24.09
C ASN A 92 -0.29 -19.24 23.43
N GLY A 93 -0.28 -18.99 22.12
CA GLY A 93 -1.49 -18.53 21.45
C GLY A 93 -2.20 -19.64 20.69
N LEU A 94 -2.80 -19.27 19.56
CA LEU A 94 -3.58 -20.17 18.70
C LEU A 94 -2.70 -21.25 18.03
N ASP A 95 -3.36 -22.24 17.44
CA ASP A 95 -2.68 -23.23 16.62
C ASP A 95 -2.09 -22.59 15.33
N PRO A 96 -1.00 -23.15 14.78
CA PRO A 96 -0.35 -22.60 13.58
C PRO A 96 -1.28 -22.37 12.39
N ILE A 97 -2.28 -23.23 12.19
CA ILE A 97 -3.20 -23.14 11.06
C ILE A 97 -4.08 -21.91 11.22
N THR A 98 -4.62 -21.69 12.41
CA THR A 98 -5.41 -20.50 12.73
C THR A 98 -4.57 -19.22 12.63
N TYR A 99 -3.30 -19.23 13.04
CA TYR A 99 -2.41 -18.07 12.82
C TYR A 99 -2.27 -17.70 11.36
N ILE A 100 -1.99 -18.69 10.52
CA ILE A 100 -1.80 -18.48 9.09
C ILE A 100 -3.09 -17.93 8.49
N HIS A 101 -4.24 -18.43 8.94
CA HIS A 101 -5.54 -17.91 8.53
C HIS A 101 -5.72 -16.43 8.92
N ILE A 102 -5.53 -16.08 10.20
CA ILE A 102 -5.63 -14.69 10.69
C ILE A 102 -4.63 -13.77 9.97
N LEU A 103 -3.39 -14.25 9.76
CA LEU A 103 -2.36 -13.51 9.04
C LEU A 103 -2.82 -13.17 7.62
N LYS A 104 -3.34 -14.16 6.89
CA LYS A 104 -3.87 -13.96 5.52
C LYS A 104 -5.06 -12.99 5.51
N THR A 105 -5.99 -13.17 6.43
CA THR A 105 -7.27 -12.42 6.45
C THR A 105 -7.08 -10.96 6.84
N TYR A 106 -6.16 -10.62 7.74
CA TYR A 106 -6.05 -9.26 8.26
C TYR A 106 -4.71 -8.59 7.94
N ASN A 107 -3.61 -9.26 8.25
CA ASN A 107 -2.28 -8.66 8.15
C ASN A 107 -1.81 -8.53 6.69
N ILE A 108 -1.93 -9.59 5.90
CA ILE A 108 -1.51 -9.57 4.49
C ILE A 108 -2.36 -8.56 3.72
N LEU A 109 -3.69 -8.55 3.88
CA LEU A 109 -4.55 -7.56 3.25
C LEU A 109 -4.13 -6.13 3.57
N THR A 110 -3.81 -5.85 4.84
CA THR A 110 -3.36 -4.51 5.26
C THR A 110 -1.99 -4.16 4.68
N LEU A 111 -1.09 -5.14 4.60
CA LEU A 111 0.27 -4.96 4.10
C LEU A 111 0.29 -4.72 2.57
N THR A 112 -0.55 -5.44 1.83
CA THR A 112 -0.61 -5.37 0.35
C THR A 112 -1.60 -4.34 -0.18
N TYR A 113 -2.36 -3.67 0.71
CA TYR A 113 -3.39 -2.72 0.31
C TYR A 113 -2.85 -1.65 -0.65
N ARG A 114 -3.43 -1.57 -1.87
CA ARG A 114 -3.13 -0.56 -2.91
C ARG A 114 -1.75 -0.67 -3.54
N LEU A 115 -0.99 -1.73 -3.26
CA LEU A 115 0.28 -1.99 -3.94
C LEU A 115 0.08 -2.43 -5.39
N GLU A 116 -1.12 -2.87 -5.75
CA GLU A 116 -1.52 -3.16 -7.13
C GLU A 116 -1.55 -1.90 -8.01
N ILE A 117 -1.82 -0.73 -7.40
CA ILE A 117 -1.82 0.57 -8.09
C ILE A 117 -0.43 1.22 -8.01
N ILE A 118 0.21 1.12 -6.84
CA ILE A 118 1.51 1.72 -6.55
C ILE A 118 2.55 0.61 -6.58
N VAL A 119 2.96 0.22 -7.79
CA VAL A 119 3.93 -0.86 -7.98
C VAL A 119 5.23 -0.50 -7.25
N PRO A 120 5.60 -1.23 -6.19
CA PRO A 120 6.80 -0.91 -5.42
C PRO A 120 8.06 -1.22 -6.23
N ASP A 121 9.12 -0.43 -6.02
CA ASP A 121 10.44 -0.78 -6.52
C ASP A 121 11.05 -1.94 -5.71
N LYS A 122 12.18 -2.48 -6.18
CA LYS A 122 12.84 -3.62 -5.56
C LYS A 122 13.16 -3.37 -4.08
N THR A 123 13.64 -2.17 -3.75
CA THR A 123 14.00 -1.79 -2.37
C THR A 123 12.78 -1.78 -1.45
N ASN A 124 11.68 -1.15 -1.88
CA ASN A 124 10.45 -1.13 -1.09
C ASN A 124 9.81 -2.52 -0.97
N LEU A 125 9.90 -3.34 -2.02
CA LEU A 125 9.44 -4.73 -2.00
C LEU A 125 10.23 -5.57 -0.98
N GLU A 126 11.55 -5.40 -0.92
CA GLU A 126 12.41 -6.06 0.06
C GLU A 126 12.00 -5.70 1.50
N GLU A 127 11.62 -4.45 1.79
CA GLU A 127 11.13 -4.05 3.11
C GLU A 127 9.82 -4.74 3.49
N ILE A 128 8.88 -4.86 2.55
CA ILE A 128 7.63 -5.60 2.74
C ILE A 128 7.92 -7.08 3.04
N VAL A 129 8.82 -7.70 2.26
CA VAL A 129 9.21 -9.10 2.43
C VAL A 129 9.88 -9.33 3.78
N LYS A 130 10.81 -8.46 4.20
CA LYS A 130 11.48 -8.53 5.51
C LYS A 130 10.46 -8.48 6.65
N PHE A 131 9.50 -7.55 6.57
CA PHE A 131 8.46 -7.43 7.58
C PHE A 131 7.56 -8.67 7.64
N HIS A 132 7.09 -9.17 6.49
CA HIS A 132 6.24 -10.36 6.40
C HIS A 132 6.93 -11.60 6.98
N LYS A 133 8.19 -11.86 6.59
CA LYS A 133 9.00 -12.97 7.12
C LYS A 133 9.17 -12.88 8.64
N ARG A 134 9.45 -11.67 9.15
CA ARG A 134 9.60 -11.44 10.59
C ARG A 134 8.33 -11.80 11.36
N ILE A 135 7.15 -11.39 10.87
CA ILE A 135 5.88 -11.76 11.51
C ILE A 135 5.66 -13.26 11.49
N ILE A 136 5.90 -13.94 10.36
CA ILE A 136 5.76 -15.40 10.26
C ILE A 136 6.64 -16.10 11.29
N LYS A 137 7.91 -15.68 11.41
CA LYS A 137 8.80 -16.23 12.44
C LYS A 137 8.26 -16.01 13.85
N GLN A 138 7.71 -14.83 14.13
CA GLN A 138 7.18 -14.51 15.45
C GLN A 138 5.95 -15.36 15.82
N ILE A 139 4.99 -15.51 14.91
CA ILE A 139 3.76 -16.29 15.16
C ILE A 139 4.02 -17.79 15.21
N LEU A 140 5.00 -18.29 14.45
CA LEU A 140 5.40 -19.71 14.48
C LEU A 140 6.46 -20.00 15.55
N TYR A 141 6.83 -19.00 16.35
CA TYR A 141 7.87 -19.12 17.38
C TYR A 141 9.22 -19.66 16.84
N LEU A 142 9.57 -19.28 15.61
CA LEU A 142 10.81 -19.66 14.96
C LEU A 142 11.95 -18.68 15.33
N PRO A 143 13.17 -19.17 15.55
CA PRO A 143 14.35 -18.32 15.70
C PRO A 143 14.55 -17.35 14.52
N GLN A 144 15.12 -16.18 14.77
CA GLN A 144 15.44 -15.24 13.69
C GLN A 144 16.48 -15.79 12.71
N SER A 145 17.32 -16.74 13.15
CA SER A 145 18.29 -17.46 12.33
C SER A 145 17.66 -18.52 11.41
N THR A 146 16.36 -18.83 11.55
CA THR A 146 15.69 -19.83 10.71
C THR A 146 15.72 -19.42 9.23
N PRO A 147 16.16 -20.31 8.33
CA PRO A 147 16.20 -20.02 6.89
C PRO A 147 14.83 -19.63 6.32
N ASP A 148 14.85 -18.78 5.29
CA ASP A 148 13.63 -18.28 4.61
C ASP A 148 12.76 -19.38 4.01
N VAL A 149 13.39 -20.40 3.43
CA VAL A 149 12.67 -21.53 2.84
C VAL A 149 11.81 -22.27 3.87
N VAL A 150 12.36 -22.49 5.07
CA VAL A 150 11.69 -23.25 6.14
C VAL A 150 10.40 -22.55 6.58
N GLN A 151 10.42 -21.21 6.65
CA GLN A 151 9.25 -20.41 7.03
C GLN A 151 8.07 -20.65 6.09
N TYR A 152 8.33 -20.65 4.78
CA TYR A 152 7.30 -20.86 3.76
C TYR A 152 6.82 -22.30 3.68
N VAL A 153 7.72 -23.28 3.87
CA VAL A 153 7.36 -24.70 3.90
C VAL A 153 6.43 -25.01 5.07
N ILE A 154 6.76 -24.54 6.28
CA ILE A 154 5.95 -24.78 7.49
C ILE A 154 4.62 -24.01 7.41
N SER A 155 4.66 -22.74 7.02
CA SER A 155 3.44 -21.91 6.93
C SER A 155 2.54 -22.24 5.73
N ARG A 156 3.05 -23.00 4.75
CA ARG A 156 2.40 -23.21 3.44
C ARG A 156 1.96 -21.90 2.79
N LEU A 157 2.76 -20.84 3.01
CA LEU A 157 2.54 -19.53 2.41
C LEU A 157 3.39 -19.37 1.16
N ILE A 158 2.82 -18.68 0.18
CA ILE A 158 3.55 -18.22 -1.00
C ILE A 158 4.34 -16.96 -0.60
N PRO A 159 5.57 -16.77 -1.10
CA PRO A 159 6.29 -15.50 -0.95
C PRO A 159 5.44 -14.30 -1.39
N ILE A 160 5.43 -13.24 -0.57
CA ILE A 160 4.53 -12.10 -0.76
C ILE A 160 4.90 -11.26 -1.99
N ASP A 161 6.18 -11.20 -2.32
CA ASP A 161 6.70 -10.59 -3.55
C ASP A 161 6.14 -11.26 -4.79
N ARG A 162 6.09 -12.60 -4.81
CA ARG A 162 5.48 -13.36 -5.90
C ARG A 162 3.97 -13.08 -6.01
N SER A 163 3.29 -13.01 -4.87
CA SER A 163 1.85 -12.73 -4.84
C SER A 163 1.52 -11.35 -5.43
N ILE A 164 2.31 -10.31 -5.11
CA ILE A 164 2.13 -8.95 -5.64
C ILE A 164 2.38 -8.91 -7.16
N LEU A 165 3.40 -9.62 -7.64
CA LEU A 165 3.72 -9.68 -9.07
C LEU A 165 2.65 -10.40 -9.89
N GLU A 166 2.05 -11.47 -9.35
CA GLU A 166 0.95 -12.19 -10.02
C GLU A 166 -0.28 -11.28 -10.21
N TYR A 167 -0.64 -10.47 -9.21
CA TYR A 167 -1.71 -9.48 -9.37
C TYR A 167 -1.38 -8.45 -10.46
N TRP A 168 -0.12 -7.98 -10.52
CA TRP A 168 0.29 -7.01 -11.54
C TRP A 168 0.18 -7.57 -12.97
N HIS A 169 0.58 -8.82 -13.18
CA HIS A 169 0.44 -9.48 -14.47
C HIS A 169 -1.03 -9.58 -14.91
N LEU A 170 -1.94 -9.91 -13.99
CA LEU A 170 -3.36 -9.93 -14.28
C LEU A 170 -3.88 -8.53 -14.67
N TYR A 171 -3.56 -7.49 -13.90
CA TYR A 171 -4.01 -6.13 -14.22
C TYR A 171 -3.48 -5.62 -15.57
N THR A 172 -2.25 -5.98 -15.94
CA THR A 172 -1.66 -5.55 -17.21
C THR A 172 -2.37 -6.19 -18.42
N ILE A 173 -2.90 -7.41 -18.26
CA ILE A 173 -3.62 -8.13 -19.33
C ILE A 173 -5.06 -7.61 -19.51
N TYR A 174 -5.71 -7.12 -18.44
CA TYR A 174 -7.12 -6.72 -18.49
C TYR A 174 -7.37 -5.23 -18.75
N PHE A 175 -6.37 -4.37 -18.58
CA PHE A 175 -6.52 -2.91 -18.70
C PHE A 175 -5.71 -2.27 -19.83
N TYR A 176 -5.11 -3.08 -20.70
CA TYR A 176 -4.51 -2.70 -21.98
C TYR A 176 -5.08 -3.57 -23.10
#